data_AF-A0A2D6MBU8-F1
#
_entry.id   AF-A0A2D6MBU8-F1
#
_cell.length_a   1.000
_cell.length_b   1.000
_cell.length_c   1.000
_cell.angle_alpha   90.00
_cell.angle_beta   90.00
_cell.angle_gamma   90.00
#
_symmetry.space_group_name_H-M   'P 1'
#
loop_
_entity.id
_entity.type
_entity.pdbx_description
1 polymer ?
#
loop_
_entity_poly.entity_id
_entity_poly.type
_entity_poly.pdbx_seq_one_letter_code
_entity_poly.pdbx_strand_id
1 'polypeptide(L)'
;MGRAIDLFVTYRFLKLLVTPFEKQDAYKLGIIDKNGNRILPPPVAGVIQTKPKPLTTIEEQSAYTILHKLIFNIKKIFAKVPGLRTKLGTYAAALYLLKDTFKESVDDPDMFEKEFMKYLHEEGYEIDDSISEEVIGFGEVLPKGEYALVQDILNKEEEELSAKKNDKVAVFDDVAPVDTVLGVEIFPVVHLKTKSVIYVGLEDLK
;
A
#
# COMPACT_ATOMS: atom_id res chain seq x y z
N MET A 1 17.23 -0.42 -27.23
CA MET A 1 15.88 0.21 -27.21
C MET A 1 14.95 -0.44 -26.19
N GLY A 2 14.85 -1.78 -26.09
CA GLY A 2 14.02 -2.46 -25.07
C GLY A 2 14.30 -2.02 -23.62
N ARG A 3 15.55 -2.13 -23.16
CA ARG A 3 15.96 -1.78 -21.77
C ARG A 3 15.57 -0.36 -21.33
N ALA A 4 15.57 0.62 -22.24
CA ALA A 4 15.20 2.01 -21.94
C ALA A 4 13.68 2.21 -21.86
N ILE A 5 12.92 1.48 -22.69
CA ILE A 5 11.45 1.46 -22.63
C ILE A 5 11.01 0.79 -21.34
N ASP A 6 11.64 -0.33 -20.97
CA ASP A 6 11.37 -1.05 -19.73
C ASP A 6 11.64 -0.17 -18.52
N LEU A 7 12.79 0.52 -18.48
CA LEU A 7 13.12 1.48 -17.41
C LEU A 7 12.07 2.60 -17.28
N PHE A 8 11.63 3.17 -18.41
CA PHE A 8 10.61 4.23 -18.41
C PHE A 8 9.25 3.73 -17.93
N VAL A 9 8.84 2.53 -18.36
CA VAL A 9 7.58 1.91 -17.93
C VAL A 9 7.63 1.58 -16.44
N THR A 10 8.76 1.08 -15.95
CA THR A 10 9.02 0.80 -14.53
C THR A 10 8.96 2.08 -13.70
N TYR A 11 9.63 3.14 -14.13
CA TYR A 11 9.55 4.45 -13.48
C TYR A 11 8.11 4.95 -13.39
N ARG A 12 7.36 4.86 -14.50
CA ARG A 12 5.94 5.26 -14.54
C ARG A 12 5.08 4.41 -13.62
N PHE A 13 5.33 3.10 -13.57
CA PHE A 13 4.61 2.17 -12.69
C PHE A 13 4.82 2.54 -11.22
N LEU A 14 6.08 2.73 -10.80
CA LEU A 14 6.42 3.08 -9.43
C LEU A 14 5.84 4.42 -9.02
N LYS A 15 6.02 5.44 -9.87
CA LYS A 15 5.47 6.77 -9.65
C LYS A 15 3.97 6.70 -9.38
N LEU A 16 3.23 5.97 -10.21
CA LEU A 16 1.78 5.80 -10.03
C LEU A 16 1.44 4.98 -8.77
N LEU A 17 2.22 3.93 -8.45
CA LEU A 17 2.00 3.07 -7.29
C LEU A 17 2.18 3.83 -5.97
N VAL A 18 3.16 4.74 -5.88
CA VAL A 18 3.46 5.46 -4.65
C VAL A 18 2.73 6.81 -4.53
N THR A 19 2.31 7.40 -5.65
CA THR A 19 1.57 8.67 -5.63
C THR A 19 0.19 8.49 -5.00
N PRO A 20 -0.15 9.20 -3.90
CA PRO A 20 -1.46 9.11 -3.26
C PRO A 20 -2.61 9.36 -4.25
N PHE A 21 -3.76 8.70 -4.05
CA PHE A 21 -4.91 8.84 -4.96
C PHE A 21 -5.31 10.30 -5.17
N GLU A 22 -5.29 11.12 -4.12
CA GLU A 22 -5.65 12.54 -4.17
C GLU A 22 -4.75 13.38 -5.08
N LYS A 23 -3.51 12.93 -5.31
CA LYS A 23 -2.54 13.60 -6.19
C LYS A 23 -2.61 13.11 -7.63
N GLN A 24 -3.32 12.02 -7.90
CA GLN A 24 -3.49 11.45 -9.24
C GLN A 24 -4.39 12.34 -10.10
N ASP A 25 -4.07 12.43 -11.39
CA ASP A 25 -4.90 13.22 -12.32
C ASP A 25 -6.31 12.62 -12.47
N ALA A 26 -6.44 11.30 -12.32
CA ALA A 26 -7.74 10.64 -12.29
C ALA A 26 -8.63 11.13 -11.12
N TYR A 27 -8.05 11.49 -9.97
CA TYR A 27 -8.78 12.04 -8.84
C TYR A 27 -9.14 13.51 -9.09
N LYS A 28 -8.19 14.30 -9.57
CA LYS A 28 -8.41 15.72 -9.91
C LYS A 28 -9.51 15.89 -10.97
N LEU A 29 -9.59 14.97 -11.93
CA LEU A 29 -10.63 14.95 -12.97
C LEU A 29 -11.96 14.32 -12.51
N GLY A 30 -12.07 13.89 -11.25
CA GLY A 30 -13.30 13.28 -10.72
C GLY A 30 -13.64 11.91 -11.32
N ILE A 31 -12.65 11.17 -11.81
CA ILE A 31 -12.83 9.81 -12.35
C ILE A 31 -12.83 8.78 -11.21
N ILE A 32 -11.99 9.01 -10.19
CA ILE A 32 -11.87 8.16 -9.00
C ILE A 32 -12.10 8.95 -7.71
N ASP A 33 -12.53 8.26 -6.67
CA ASP A 33 -12.63 8.78 -5.30
C ASP A 33 -11.28 8.69 -4.56
N LYS A 34 -11.26 9.11 -3.29
CA LYS A 34 -10.08 9.09 -2.42
C LYS A 34 -9.52 7.69 -2.15
N ASN A 35 -10.34 6.66 -2.40
CA ASN A 35 -9.99 5.25 -2.21
C ASN A 35 -9.61 4.57 -3.54
N GLY A 36 -9.56 5.33 -4.65
CA GLY A 36 -9.24 4.79 -5.97
C GLY A 36 -10.40 4.04 -6.65
N ASN A 37 -11.63 4.18 -6.15
CA ASN A 37 -12.81 3.61 -6.77
C ASN A 37 -13.39 4.56 -7.82
N ARG A 38 -13.90 4.00 -8.91
CA ARG A 38 -14.53 4.78 -9.98
C ARG A 38 -15.80 5.45 -9.48
N ILE A 39 -15.91 6.77 -9.68
CA ILE A 39 -17.08 7.53 -9.27
C ILE A 39 -18.27 7.15 -10.17
N LEU A 40 -19.39 6.82 -9.53
CA LEU A 40 -20.66 6.55 -10.21
C LEU A 40 -21.42 7.87 -10.41
N PRO A 41 -22.10 8.05 -11.56
CA PRO A 41 -22.92 9.23 -11.77
C PRO A 41 -24.10 9.25 -10.79
N PRO A 42 -24.63 10.45 -10.49
CA PRO A 42 -25.74 10.58 -9.55
C PRO A 42 -26.98 9.81 -10.04
N PRO A 43 -27.86 9.36 -9.13
CA PRO A 43 -29.08 8.67 -9.49
C PRO A 43 -29.93 9.51 -10.44
N VAL A 44 -30.45 8.90 -11.50
CA VAL A 44 -31.37 9.55 -12.44
C VAL A 44 -32.76 9.01 -12.16
N ALA A 45 -33.71 9.90 -11.86
CA ALA A 45 -35.09 9.54 -11.51
C ALA A 45 -35.20 8.50 -10.37
N GLY A 46 -34.33 8.59 -9.36
CA GLY A 46 -34.31 7.67 -8.21
C GLY A 46 -33.64 6.31 -8.47
N VAL A 47 -33.12 6.07 -9.68
CA VAL A 47 -32.41 4.83 -10.02
C VAL A 47 -30.90 5.02 -9.87
N ILE A 48 -30.27 4.20 -9.03
CA ILE A 48 -28.81 4.16 -8.86
C ILE A 48 -28.17 3.67 -10.16
N GLN A 49 -27.24 4.45 -10.69
CA GLN A 49 -26.49 4.09 -11.88
C GLN A 49 -25.36 3.13 -11.50
N THR A 50 -25.34 1.93 -12.09
CA THR A 50 -24.29 0.92 -11.84
C THR A 50 -23.09 1.05 -12.77
N LYS A 51 -23.19 1.89 -13.81
CA LYS A 51 -22.13 2.12 -14.78
C LYS A 51 -21.51 3.49 -14.55
N PRO A 52 -20.18 3.57 -14.41
CA PRO A 52 -19.50 4.85 -14.27
C PRO A 52 -19.49 5.62 -15.60
N LYS A 53 -19.37 6.93 -15.52
CA LYS A 53 -19.38 7.83 -16.69
C LYS A 53 -18.30 7.41 -17.72
N PRO A 54 -18.61 7.36 -19.03
CA PRO A 54 -17.60 7.11 -20.05
C PRO A 54 -16.55 8.22 -20.07
N LEU A 55 -15.30 7.86 -20.40
CA LEU A 55 -14.20 8.82 -20.56
C LEU A 55 -14.28 9.38 -21.97
N THR A 56 -14.62 10.66 -22.07
CA THR A 56 -14.91 11.33 -23.33
C THR A 56 -13.77 12.25 -23.76
N THR A 57 -13.04 12.84 -22.82
CA THR A 57 -11.92 13.72 -23.15
C THR A 57 -10.61 12.94 -23.26
N ILE A 58 -9.67 13.47 -24.05
CA ILE A 58 -8.32 12.90 -24.20
C ILE A 58 -7.60 12.86 -22.84
N GLU A 59 -7.83 13.88 -22.01
CA GLU A 59 -7.28 13.99 -20.65
C GLU A 59 -7.84 12.88 -19.76
N GLU A 60 -9.16 12.67 -19.77
CA GLU A 60 -9.84 11.59 -19.01
C GLU A 60 -9.32 10.21 -19.43
N GLN A 61 -9.15 9.97 -20.73
CA GLN A 61 -8.64 8.71 -21.26
C GLN A 61 -7.18 8.47 -20.89
N SER A 62 -6.37 9.53 -20.88
CA SER A 62 -4.94 9.46 -20.55
C SER A 62 -4.70 9.28 -19.05
N ALA A 63 -5.57 9.85 -18.21
CA ALA A 63 -5.52 9.73 -16.75
C ALA A 63 -6.03 8.38 -16.21
N TYR A 64 -6.79 7.61 -17.01
CA TYR A 64 -7.40 6.35 -16.58
C TYR A 64 -7.24 5.21 -17.60
N THR A 65 -6.00 4.97 -18.01
CA THR A 65 -5.63 3.86 -18.90
C THR A 65 -5.70 2.49 -18.19
N ILE A 66 -5.50 1.40 -18.95
CA ILE A 66 -5.40 0.03 -18.39
C ILE A 66 -4.30 -0.07 -17.31
N LEU A 67 -3.15 0.58 -17.54
CA LEU A 67 -2.05 0.63 -16.57
C LEU A 67 -2.49 1.28 -15.25
N HIS A 68 -3.21 2.40 -15.31
CA HIS A 68 -3.75 3.06 -14.12
C HIS A 68 -4.71 2.15 -13.37
N LYS A 69 -5.62 1.46 -14.08
CA LYS A 69 -6.56 0.51 -13.45
C LYS A 69 -5.84 -0.60 -12.70
N LEU A 70 -4.81 -1.19 -13.30
CA LEU A 70 -4.00 -2.23 -12.68
C LEU A 70 -3.34 -1.70 -11.41
N ILE A 71 -2.65 -0.56 -11.51
CA ILE A 71 -1.94 0.03 -10.38
C ILE A 71 -2.90 0.45 -9.27
N PHE A 72 -4.04 1.04 -9.60
CA PHE A 72 -5.04 1.41 -8.60
C PHE A 72 -5.63 0.20 -7.88
N ASN A 73 -5.81 -0.93 -8.59
CA ASN A 73 -6.20 -2.18 -7.94
C ASN A 73 -5.11 -2.71 -7.00
N ILE A 74 -3.83 -2.67 -7.40
CA ILE A 74 -2.70 -3.04 -6.54
C ILE A 74 -2.66 -2.13 -5.30
N LYS A 75 -2.77 -0.81 -5.47
CA LYS A 75 -2.84 0.15 -4.36
C LYS A 75 -4.00 -0.14 -3.40
N LYS A 76 -5.16 -0.52 -3.91
CA LYS A 76 -6.31 -0.91 -3.07
C LYS A 76 -6.03 -2.20 -2.29
N ILE A 77 -5.28 -3.14 -2.85
CA ILE A 77 -4.84 -4.34 -2.14
C ILE A 77 -3.85 -3.96 -1.04
N PHE A 78 -2.88 -3.10 -1.33
CA PHE A 78 -1.89 -2.66 -0.33
C PHE A 78 -2.58 -1.95 0.84
N ALA A 79 -3.59 -1.12 0.56
CA ALA A 79 -4.44 -0.50 1.58
C ALA A 79 -5.26 -1.49 2.42
N LYS A 80 -5.37 -2.76 2.01
CA LYS A 80 -6.03 -3.84 2.77
C LYS A 80 -5.06 -4.78 3.46
N VAL A 81 -3.78 -4.79 3.10
CA VAL A 81 -2.78 -5.66 3.74
C VAL A 81 -2.15 -4.92 4.94
N PRO A 82 -2.18 -5.48 6.15
CA PRO A 82 -1.49 -4.90 7.31
C PRO A 82 0.00 -4.67 7.02
N GLY A 83 0.59 -3.60 7.57
CA GLY A 83 1.96 -3.18 7.28
C GLY A 83 2.20 -2.55 5.89
N LEU A 84 1.42 -2.86 4.85
CA LEU A 84 1.60 -2.27 3.50
C LEU A 84 0.84 -0.97 3.25
N ARG A 85 -0.07 -0.60 4.16
CA ARG A 85 -0.90 0.62 4.05
C ARG A 85 -0.12 1.89 4.35
N THR A 86 0.97 1.75 5.10
CA THR A 86 1.88 2.86 5.39
C THR A 86 2.58 3.28 4.10
N LYS A 87 3.03 4.53 4.06
CA LYS A 87 3.88 4.98 2.95
C LYS A 87 5.14 4.11 2.88
N LEU A 88 5.77 3.84 4.04
CA LEU A 88 6.98 3.03 4.17
C LEU A 88 6.78 1.60 3.65
N GLY A 89 5.76 0.88 4.11
CA GLY A 89 5.45 -0.46 3.64
C GLY A 89 5.08 -0.51 2.15
N THR A 90 4.34 0.48 1.64
CA THR A 90 4.09 0.60 0.19
C THR A 90 5.40 0.80 -0.59
N TYR A 91 6.32 1.62 -0.08
CA TYR A 91 7.62 1.85 -0.70
C TYR A 91 8.50 0.59 -0.65
N ALA A 92 8.54 -0.09 0.49
CA ALA A 92 9.28 -1.34 0.67
C ALA A 92 8.75 -2.44 -0.25
N ALA A 93 7.43 -2.61 -0.37
CA ALA A 93 6.83 -3.56 -1.31
C ALA A 93 7.07 -3.18 -2.77
N ALA A 94 7.06 -1.88 -3.09
CA ALA A 94 7.41 -1.42 -4.44
C ALA A 94 8.86 -1.79 -4.79
N LEU A 95 9.82 -1.49 -3.89
CA LEU A 95 11.22 -1.89 -4.04
C LEU A 95 11.39 -3.41 -4.14
N TYR A 96 10.69 -4.18 -3.29
CA TYR A 96 10.70 -5.64 -3.32
C TYR A 96 10.23 -6.19 -4.67
N LEU A 97 9.10 -5.69 -5.18
CA LEU A 97 8.55 -6.08 -6.48
C LEU A 97 9.49 -5.76 -7.64
N LEU A 98 10.16 -4.60 -7.60
CA LEU A 98 11.17 -4.26 -8.61
C LEU A 98 12.36 -5.21 -8.56
N LYS A 99 12.90 -5.42 -7.35
CA LYS A 99 14.07 -6.26 -7.14
C LYS A 99 13.81 -7.68 -7.64
N ASP A 100 12.62 -8.22 -7.39
CA ASP A 100 12.23 -9.55 -7.85
C ASP A 100 12.00 -9.60 -9.37
N THR A 101 11.25 -8.63 -9.93
CA THR A 101 10.91 -8.59 -11.36
C THR A 101 12.14 -8.44 -12.27
N PHE A 102 13.13 -7.67 -11.82
CA PHE A 102 14.31 -7.32 -12.62
C PHE A 102 15.60 -8.03 -12.19
N LYS A 103 15.50 -8.98 -11.24
CA LYS A 103 16.64 -9.78 -10.74
C LYS A 103 17.41 -10.48 -11.86
N GLU A 104 16.71 -10.84 -12.94
CA GLU A 104 17.26 -11.53 -14.10
C GLU A 104 17.80 -10.60 -15.20
N SER A 105 17.51 -9.29 -15.13
CA SER A 105 17.71 -8.34 -16.25
C SER A 105 18.67 -7.20 -15.95
N VAL A 106 19.22 -7.12 -14.72
CA VAL A 106 20.07 -6.00 -14.28
C VAL A 106 21.33 -6.50 -13.59
N ASP A 107 22.48 -6.04 -14.10
CA ASP A 107 23.81 -6.44 -13.65
C ASP A 107 24.24 -5.73 -12.35
N ASP A 108 23.60 -4.59 -12.02
CA ASP A 108 23.81 -3.81 -10.80
C ASP A 108 22.60 -3.95 -9.84
N PRO A 109 22.74 -4.67 -8.72
CA PRO A 109 21.68 -4.88 -7.74
C PRO A 109 21.11 -3.60 -7.13
N ASP A 110 21.92 -2.54 -7.04
CA ASP A 110 21.61 -1.32 -6.29
C ASP A 110 21.02 -0.21 -7.17
N MET A 111 20.96 -0.42 -8.49
CA MET A 111 20.46 0.56 -9.46
C MET A 111 19.03 1.01 -9.12
N PHE A 112 18.18 0.07 -8.69
CA PHE A 112 16.77 0.35 -8.38
C PHE A 112 16.61 1.15 -7.10
N GLU A 113 17.37 0.81 -6.05
CA GLU A 113 17.36 1.56 -4.80
C GLU A 113 17.81 3.00 -5.05
N LYS A 114 18.88 3.20 -5.84
CA LYS A 114 19.38 4.55 -6.19
C LYS A 114 18.37 5.39 -6.95
N GLU A 115 17.74 4.85 -8.00
CA GLU A 115 16.72 5.59 -8.78
C GLU A 115 15.46 5.87 -7.96
N PHE A 116 15.08 4.95 -7.07
CA PHE A 116 13.93 5.14 -6.19
C PHE A 116 14.19 6.18 -5.09
N MET A 117 15.36 6.16 -4.45
CA MET A 117 15.76 7.16 -3.46
C MET A 117 15.88 8.54 -4.10
N LYS A 118 16.43 8.62 -5.32
CA LYS A 118 16.45 9.85 -6.11
C LYS A 118 15.04 10.37 -6.37
N TYR A 119 14.10 9.49 -6.74
CA TYR A 119 12.70 9.86 -6.91
C TYR A 119 12.05 10.39 -5.62
N LEU A 120 12.27 9.72 -4.48
CA LEU A 120 11.76 10.19 -3.18
C LEU A 120 12.24 11.61 -2.88
N HIS A 121 13.53 11.84 -3.10
CA HIS A 121 14.15 13.15 -2.92
C HIS A 121 13.58 14.22 -3.87
N GLU A 122 13.42 13.90 -5.17
CA GLU A 122 12.87 14.82 -6.18
C GLU A 122 11.41 15.24 -5.89
N GLU A 123 10.60 14.35 -5.32
CA GLU A 123 9.20 14.63 -4.98
C GLU A 123 9.05 15.28 -3.58
N GLY A 124 10.16 15.68 -2.94
CA GLY A 124 10.17 16.34 -1.65
C GLY A 124 9.80 15.43 -0.47
N TYR A 125 9.96 14.12 -0.64
CA TYR A 125 9.92 13.19 0.49
C TYR A 125 11.30 13.21 1.14
N GLU A 126 11.41 13.97 2.22
CA GLU A 126 12.47 13.74 3.20
C GLU A 126 12.17 12.38 3.84
N ILE A 127 13.07 11.42 3.62
CA ILE A 127 13.18 10.27 4.51
C ILE A 127 13.63 10.90 5.82
N ASP A 128 12.65 11.25 6.65
CA ASP A 128 12.91 11.87 7.93
C ASP A 128 13.85 10.94 8.72
N ASP A 129 15.05 11.42 9.05
CA ASP A 129 15.99 10.73 9.95
C ASP A 129 15.37 10.54 11.36
N SER A 130 14.12 10.96 11.60
CA SER A 130 13.29 10.52 12.73
C SER A 130 12.80 9.08 12.64
N ILE A 131 13.19 8.31 11.61
CA ILE A 131 13.12 6.85 11.66
C ILE A 131 13.90 6.42 12.91
N SER A 132 13.16 6.14 13.98
CA SER A 132 13.73 5.50 15.14
C SER A 132 14.28 4.17 14.65
N GLU A 133 15.61 4.06 14.61
CA GLU A 133 16.36 2.81 14.51
C GLU A 133 16.05 1.85 15.68
N GLU A 134 15.11 2.18 16.57
CA GLU A 134 14.27 1.18 17.21
C GLU A 134 13.29 0.58 16.18
N VAL A 135 13.83 0.04 15.09
CA VAL A 135 13.27 -1.19 14.53
C VAL A 135 13.44 -2.17 15.68
N ILE A 136 12.41 -2.29 16.51
CA ILE A 136 12.39 -3.31 17.56
C ILE A 136 12.62 -4.60 16.79
N GLY A 137 13.83 -5.13 16.94
CA GLY A 137 14.28 -6.40 16.39
C GLY A 137 13.51 -7.51 17.08
N PHE A 138 12.21 -7.56 16.82
CA PHE A 138 11.49 -8.79 16.84
C PHE A 138 12.16 -9.59 15.73
N GLY A 139 12.90 -10.62 16.12
CA GLY A 139 13.47 -11.58 15.17
C GLY A 139 12.34 -12.28 14.41
N GLU A 140 12.56 -13.52 14.00
CA GLU A 140 11.53 -14.35 13.35
C GLU A 140 10.20 -14.52 14.15
N VAL A 141 10.09 -13.92 15.34
CA VAL A 141 8.96 -14.03 16.26
C VAL A 141 8.57 -12.68 16.87
N LEU A 142 7.25 -12.44 16.98
CA LEU A 142 6.64 -11.38 17.77
C LEU A 142 6.54 -11.84 19.24
N PRO A 143 7.26 -11.21 20.19
CA PRO A 143 7.28 -11.62 21.58
C PRO A 143 5.94 -11.47 22.28
N LYS A 144 5.81 -12.21 23.36
CA LYS A 144 4.73 -12.03 24.32
C LYS A 144 4.72 -10.60 24.87
N GLY A 145 3.57 -9.93 24.77
CA GLY A 145 3.42 -8.56 25.24
C GLY A 145 2.05 -7.96 24.96
N GLU A 146 1.82 -6.77 25.52
CA GLU A 146 0.74 -5.88 25.09
C GLU A 146 1.32 -4.79 24.20
N TYR A 147 0.64 -4.52 23.10
CA TYR A 147 1.02 -3.52 22.09
C TYR A 147 -0.17 -2.60 21.81
N ALA A 148 0.11 -1.42 21.28
CA ALA A 148 -0.92 -0.51 20.79
C ALA A 148 -0.84 -0.37 19.26
N LEU A 149 -2.00 -0.37 18.61
CA LEU A 149 -2.05 -0.14 17.17
C LEU A 149 -1.66 1.31 16.83
N VAL A 150 -0.78 1.50 15.86
CA VAL A 150 -0.43 2.85 15.36
C VAL A 150 -1.40 3.38 14.31
N GLN A 151 -2.24 2.49 13.76
CA GLN A 151 -3.21 2.77 12.70
C GLN A 151 -4.38 1.80 12.69
N ASP A 152 -5.35 2.05 11.82
CA ASP A 152 -6.58 1.28 11.71
C ASP A 152 -6.36 -0.04 10.92
N ILE A 153 -6.93 -1.15 11.41
CA ILE A 153 -6.87 -2.47 10.78
C ILE A 153 -8.25 -2.82 10.17
N LEU A 154 -8.23 -3.41 8.97
CA LEU A 154 -9.43 -3.86 8.23
C LEU A 154 -9.44 -5.38 8.22
N ASN A 155 -10.63 -5.98 8.35
CA ASN A 155 -10.77 -7.44 8.25
C ASN A 155 -10.83 -7.90 6.77
N LYS A 156 -10.44 -9.17 6.52
CA LYS A 156 -10.48 -9.79 5.19
C LYS A 156 -11.91 -10.00 4.65
N GLU A 157 -12.92 -10.08 5.51
CA GLU A 157 -14.28 -10.50 5.12
C GLU A 157 -15.30 -9.35 5.02
N GLU A 158 -15.10 -8.27 5.77
CA GLU A 158 -16.02 -7.14 5.80
C GLU A 158 -15.24 -5.85 5.62
N GLU A 159 -15.76 -4.90 4.84
CA GLU A 159 -15.21 -3.54 4.71
C GLU A 159 -15.30 -2.72 6.03
N GLU A 160 -15.58 -3.39 7.15
CA GLU A 160 -15.64 -2.83 8.49
C GLU A 160 -14.25 -2.83 9.16
N LEU A 161 -13.99 -1.76 9.91
CA LEU A 161 -12.79 -1.60 10.73
C LEU A 161 -12.79 -2.65 11.83
N SER A 162 -11.81 -3.57 11.83
CA SER A 162 -11.69 -4.59 12.87
C SER A 162 -11.06 -4.06 14.16
N ALA A 163 -10.18 -3.06 14.03
CA ALA A 163 -9.54 -2.38 15.16
C ALA A 163 -9.11 -0.96 14.77
N LYS A 164 -9.16 -0.03 15.72
CA LYS A 164 -8.80 1.37 15.51
C LYS A 164 -7.42 1.69 16.05
N LYS A 165 -6.84 2.77 15.54
CA LYS A 165 -5.62 3.37 16.07
C LYS A 165 -5.71 3.56 17.59
N ASN A 166 -4.65 3.18 18.29
CA ASN A 166 -4.48 3.12 19.75
C ASN A 166 -5.29 2.04 20.47
N ASP A 167 -6.03 1.18 19.77
CA ASP A 167 -6.57 0.00 20.42
C ASP A 167 -5.42 -0.92 20.88
N LYS A 168 -5.63 -1.57 22.02
CA LYS A 168 -4.65 -2.49 22.59
C LYS A 168 -4.81 -3.90 22.02
N VAL A 169 -3.69 -4.50 21.68
CA VAL A 169 -3.59 -5.90 21.27
C VAL A 169 -2.61 -6.63 22.17
N ALA A 170 -2.75 -7.94 22.29
CA ALA A 170 -1.84 -8.75 23.09
C ALA A 170 -1.45 -10.03 22.37
N VAL A 171 -0.24 -10.46 22.67
CA VAL A 171 0.30 -11.76 22.31
C VAL A 171 0.61 -12.47 23.63
N PHE A 172 0.06 -13.68 23.80
CA PHE A 172 0.14 -14.41 25.08
C PHE A 172 1.36 -15.33 25.19
N ASP A 173 2.04 -15.56 24.08
CA ASP A 173 3.26 -16.34 23.93
C ASP A 173 4.10 -15.72 22.80
N ASP A 174 5.32 -16.19 22.57
CA ASP A 174 6.11 -15.77 21.42
C ASP A 174 5.51 -16.39 20.14
N VAL A 175 5.19 -15.55 19.14
CA VAL A 175 4.42 -15.96 17.96
C VAL A 175 5.22 -15.73 16.67
N ALA A 176 5.44 -16.79 15.91
CA ALA A 176 5.99 -16.73 14.56
C ALA A 176 4.95 -16.14 13.56
N PRO A 177 5.39 -15.53 12.46
CA PRO A 177 4.48 -15.03 11.44
C PRO A 177 3.69 -16.18 10.82
N VAL A 178 2.40 -15.95 10.58
CA VAL A 178 1.52 -16.93 9.94
C VAL A 178 1.61 -16.89 8.42
N ASP A 179 2.07 -15.78 7.87
CA ASP A 179 2.17 -15.55 6.43
C ASP A 179 3.15 -14.40 6.15
N THR A 180 3.60 -14.30 4.89
CA THR A 180 4.40 -13.18 4.39
C THR A 180 3.75 -12.66 3.12
N VAL A 181 3.33 -11.39 3.14
CA VAL A 181 2.71 -10.73 1.98
C VAL A 181 3.64 -9.62 1.48
N LEU A 182 4.20 -9.80 0.28
CA LEU A 182 5.10 -8.84 -0.37
C LEU A 182 6.30 -8.45 0.52
N GLY A 183 6.88 -9.43 1.20
CA GLY A 183 8.02 -9.24 2.10
C GLY A 183 7.65 -8.72 3.50
N VAL A 184 6.36 -8.47 3.78
CA VAL A 184 5.89 -8.10 5.12
C VAL A 184 5.39 -9.34 5.84
N GLU A 185 5.97 -9.61 7.00
CA GLU A 185 5.55 -10.67 7.92
C GLU A 185 4.24 -10.31 8.63
N ILE A 186 3.31 -11.26 8.66
CA ILE A 186 1.97 -11.08 9.21
C ILE A 186 1.83 -11.92 10.47
N PHE A 187 1.50 -11.27 11.59
CA PHE A 187 1.36 -11.88 12.90
C PHE A 187 -0.11 -11.87 13.36
N PRO A 188 -0.59 -12.97 13.96
CA PRO A 188 -1.89 -13.00 14.62
C PRO A 188 -1.77 -12.42 16.03
N VAL A 189 -2.61 -11.44 16.36
CA VAL A 189 -2.67 -10.82 17.69
C VAL A 189 -4.10 -10.77 18.21
N VAL A 190 -4.27 -10.77 19.53
CA VAL A 190 -5.60 -10.73 20.16
C VAL A 190 -5.96 -9.30 20.48
N HIS A 191 -7.04 -8.78 19.86
CA HIS A 191 -7.57 -7.46 20.19
C HIS A 191 -8.22 -7.46 21.57
N LEU A 192 -7.70 -6.67 22.52
CA LEU A 192 -8.07 -6.80 23.92
C LEU A 192 -9.53 -6.40 24.22
N LYS A 193 -10.12 -5.53 23.39
CA LYS A 193 -11.49 -5.05 23.56
C LYS A 193 -12.54 -6.04 23.04
N THR A 194 -12.36 -6.56 21.83
CA THR A 194 -13.32 -7.49 21.19
C THR A 194 -13.00 -8.95 21.47
N LYS A 195 -11.80 -9.25 21.97
CA LYS A 195 -11.25 -10.61 22.14
C LYS A 195 -11.14 -11.41 20.85
N SER A 196 -11.24 -10.75 19.69
CA SER A 196 -11.05 -11.37 18.38
C SER A 196 -9.58 -11.39 18.00
N VAL A 197 -9.19 -12.39 17.20
CA VAL A 197 -7.87 -12.42 16.56
C VAL A 197 -7.90 -11.47 15.36
N ILE A 198 -6.87 -10.62 15.24
CA ILE A 198 -6.63 -9.77 14.07
C ILE A 198 -5.21 -10.01 13.56
N TYR A 199 -4.96 -9.61 12.31
CA TYR A 199 -3.67 -9.79 11.65
C TYR A 199 -2.99 -8.44 11.47
N VAL A 200 -1.71 -8.37 11.85
CA VAL A 200 -0.91 -7.14 11.87
C VAL A 200 0.50 -7.41 11.37
N GLY A 201 1.13 -6.42 10.74
CA GLY A 201 2.58 -6.39 10.54
C GLY A 201 3.27 -5.66 11.70
N LEU A 202 4.60 -5.77 11.79
CA LEU A 202 5.36 -5.09 12.84
C LEU A 202 5.19 -3.57 12.80
N GLU A 203 5.09 -2.99 11.60
CA GLU A 203 4.84 -1.55 11.40
C GLU A 203 3.47 -1.08 11.94
N ASP A 204 2.54 -2.00 12.23
CA ASP A 204 1.23 -1.66 12.80
C ASP A 204 1.27 -1.51 14.33
N LEU A 205 2.38 -1.84 15.00
CA LEU A 205 2.50 -1.94 16.46
C LEU A 205 3.48 -0.92 17.07
N LYS A 206 3.20 -0.48 18.29
CA LYS A 206 4.10 0.25 19.19
C LYS A 206 3.92 -0.19 20.65
#